data_AF-A0A146JBR1-F1
#
_entry.id   AF-A0A146JBR1-F1
#
_cell.length_a   1.000
_cell.length_b   1.000
_cell.length_c   1.000
_cell.angle_alpha   90.00
_cell.angle_beta   90.00
_cell.angle_gamma   90.00
#
_symmetry.space_group_name_H-M   'P 1'
#
loop_
_entity.id
_entity.type
_entity.pdbx_description
1 polymer ?
#
loop_
_entity_poly.entity_id
_entity_poly.type
_entity_poly.pdbx_seq_one_letter_code
_entity_poly.pdbx_strand_id
1 'polypeptide(L)'
;MGGRGVGLFFAAYEIIKEAFFHHEESSVSNPEYAIGVMVVAMVLTFFYSRFEKEAGKKLNSPTLIADAEHIWADFLSSAIVLIGLIGVYFGYNLDKYAAAVVSLFIFHSGFEILKDSIKVLLDFTLEKEDLQKVKNIILKHPSVIGLKSIRGRSAGSYKFLELEILMHNLSLREAHKIVDEIAEDIKKKVHNIDSVVIHYEPARQEGLRIIFLTDENENIKDFETAQYIIPVDITKDYQILKSPPLKLTENKGKIISNSGSDIVVSKNHPLDFATRFMLARSSIMVWETDKDKFEEALEEVVKSWKNFNKSEAEK
;
A
#
# COMPACT_ATOMS: atom_id res chain seq x y z
N MET A 1 -25.49 4.59 2.15
CA MET A 1 -25.34 5.42 3.37
C MET A 1 -25.34 6.93 3.10
N GLY A 2 -25.10 7.42 1.86
CA GLY A 2 -25.04 8.86 1.53
C GLY A 2 -26.36 9.66 1.53
N GLY A 3 -27.53 9.01 1.64
CA GLY A 3 -28.81 9.72 1.64
C GLY A 3 -29.10 10.53 2.91
N ARG A 4 -28.46 10.20 4.04
CA ARG A 4 -28.69 10.87 5.33
C ARG A 4 -28.12 12.28 5.38
N GLY A 5 -26.96 12.52 4.76
CA GLY A 5 -26.33 13.85 4.73
C GLY A 5 -27.17 14.89 3.97
N VAL A 6 -27.75 14.50 2.83
CA VAL A 6 -28.61 15.39 2.01
C VAL A 6 -29.88 15.81 2.77
N GLY A 7 -30.46 14.90 3.55
CA GLY A 7 -31.63 15.19 4.38
C GLY A 7 -31.35 16.23 5.48
N LEU A 8 -30.17 16.19 6.09
CA LEU A 8 -29.76 17.18 7.11
C LEU A 8 -29.58 18.58 6.52
N PHE A 9 -29.00 18.70 5.31
CA PHE A 9 -28.90 19.98 4.62
C PHE A 9 -30.27 20.54 4.25
N PHE A 10 -31.20 19.68 3.81
CA PHE A 10 -32.58 20.09 3.52
C PHE A 10 -33.31 20.56 4.79
N ALA A 11 -33.17 19.83 5.91
CA ALA A 11 -33.75 20.23 7.19
C ALA A 11 -33.16 21.56 7.71
N ALA A 12 -31.83 21.74 7.62
CA ALA A 12 -31.19 23.01 7.99
C ALA A 12 -31.70 24.18 7.14
N TYR A 13 -31.85 23.95 5.83
CA TYR A 13 -32.41 24.93 4.91
C TYR A 13 -33.87 25.29 5.24
N GLU A 14 -34.73 24.29 5.53
CA GLU A 14 -36.10 24.54 5.95
C GLU A 14 -36.18 25.32 7.27
N ILE A 15 -35.35 24.98 8.26
CA ILE A 15 -35.32 25.70 9.55
C ILE A 15 -34.92 27.16 9.35
N ILE A 16 -33.89 27.43 8.54
CA ILE A 16 -33.47 28.81 8.21
C ILE A 16 -34.59 29.54 7.46
N LYS A 17 -35.21 28.85 6.49
CA LYS A 17 -36.29 29.44 5.70
C LYS A 17 -37.47 29.82 6.59
N GLU A 18 -37.88 28.93 7.49
CA GLU A 18 -38.99 29.16 8.41
C GLU A 18 -38.68 30.29 9.40
N ALA A 19 -37.47 30.31 9.97
CA ALA A 19 -37.07 31.30 10.95
C ALA A 19 -36.93 32.73 10.40
N PHE A 20 -36.59 32.89 9.11
CA PHE A 20 -36.33 34.20 8.50
C PHE A 20 -37.44 34.68 7.55
N PHE A 21 -38.17 33.79 6.88
CA PHE A 21 -39.16 34.17 5.86
C PHE A 21 -40.62 34.06 6.31
N HIS A 22 -40.96 33.24 7.32
CA HIS A 22 -42.29 33.27 7.93
C HIS A 22 -42.36 34.32 9.05
N HIS A 23 -43.27 35.28 8.92
CA HIS A 23 -43.48 36.42 9.85
C HIS A 23 -44.71 36.24 10.76
N GLU A 24 -45.36 35.07 10.75
CA GLU A 24 -46.39 34.78 11.75
C GLU A 24 -45.71 34.43 13.08
N GLU A 25 -46.16 35.05 14.17
CA GLU A 25 -45.81 34.67 15.55
C GLU A 25 -46.23 33.22 15.76
N SER A 26 -45.34 32.31 15.39
CA SER A 26 -45.44 30.90 15.68
C SER A 26 -45.09 30.76 17.15
N SER A 27 -46.00 31.15 18.04
CA SER A 27 -45.90 30.85 19.46
C SER A 27 -45.70 29.34 19.57
N VAL A 28 -44.50 28.92 19.99
CA VAL A 28 -44.22 27.53 20.31
C VAL A 28 -45.27 27.11 21.34
N SER A 29 -46.26 26.34 20.90
CA SER A 29 -47.36 25.95 21.76
C SER A 29 -46.82 24.96 22.79
N ASN A 30 -46.71 25.40 24.05
CA ASN A 30 -46.20 24.66 25.21
C ASN A 30 -44.68 24.38 25.19
N PRO A 31 -43.82 25.40 25.37
CA PRO A 31 -42.36 25.25 25.39
C PRO A 31 -41.88 24.31 26.51
N GLU A 32 -42.64 24.14 27.60
CA GLU A 32 -42.31 23.18 28.66
C GLU A 32 -42.19 21.73 28.17
N TYR A 33 -43.02 21.30 27.21
CA TYR A 33 -42.93 19.93 26.67
C TYR A 33 -41.73 19.78 25.75
N ALA A 34 -41.41 20.80 24.94
CA ALA A 34 -40.24 20.80 24.07
C ALA A 34 -38.94 20.71 24.90
N ILE A 35 -38.85 21.52 25.97
CA ILE A 35 -37.74 21.45 26.93
C ILE A 35 -37.67 20.06 27.58
N GLY A 36 -38.80 19.53 28.05
CA GLY A 36 -38.85 18.21 28.71
C GLY A 36 -38.39 17.08 27.79
N VAL A 37 -38.90 17.01 26.56
CA VAL A 37 -38.49 16.00 25.57
C VAL A 37 -37.01 16.13 25.23
N MET A 38 -36.51 17.35 25.06
CA MET A 38 -35.12 17.58 24.70
C MET A 38 -34.15 17.21 25.83
N VAL A 39 -34.51 17.50 27.08
CA VAL A 39 -33.73 17.05 28.26
C VAL A 39 -33.68 15.53 28.32
N VAL A 40 -34.81 14.84 28.13
CA VAL A 40 -34.86 13.37 28.12
C VAL A 40 -33.98 12.80 27.00
N ALA A 41 -34.10 13.36 25.78
CA ALA A 41 -33.27 12.95 24.64
C ALA A 41 -31.78 13.14 24.95
N MET A 42 -31.38 14.31 25.47
CA MET A 42 -29.99 14.60 25.83
C MET A 42 -29.44 13.63 26.89
N VAL A 43 -30.23 13.29 27.91
CA VAL A 43 -29.83 12.31 28.93
C VAL A 43 -29.57 10.94 28.30
N LEU A 44 -30.45 10.48 27.41
CA LEU A 44 -30.27 9.22 26.69
C LEU A 44 -29.01 9.24 25.81
N THR A 45 -28.81 10.31 25.03
CA THR A 45 -27.64 10.49 24.16
C THR A 45 -26.33 10.52 24.97
N PHE A 46 -26.34 11.17 26.14
CA PHE A 46 -25.20 11.18 27.06
C PHE A 46 -24.82 9.76 27.50
N PHE A 47 -25.78 8.99 28.02
CA PHE A 47 -25.51 7.62 28.47
C PHE A 47 -25.09 6.71 27.32
N TYR A 48 -25.71 6.88 26.14
CA TYR A 48 -25.39 6.11 24.94
C TYR A 48 -23.96 6.37 24.45
N SER A 49 -23.53 7.64 24.40
CA SER A 49 -22.13 8.00 24.07
C SER A 49 -21.13 7.36 25.05
N ARG A 50 -21.42 7.38 26.35
CA ARG A 50 -20.54 6.76 27.35
C ARG A 50 -20.48 5.25 27.19
N PHE A 51 -21.61 4.61 26.93
CA PHE A 51 -21.69 3.17 26.68
C PHE A 51 -20.87 2.77 25.44
N GLU A 52 -21.03 3.45 24.30
CA GLU A 52 -20.25 3.16 23.10
C GLU A 52 -18.76 3.43 23.28
N LYS A 53 -18.38 4.49 23.98
CA LYS A 53 -16.98 4.78 24.28
C LYS A 53 -16.34 3.68 25.11
N GLU A 54 -17.07 3.16 26.08
CA GLU A 54 -16.60 2.08 26.96
C GLU A 54 -16.54 0.74 26.20
N ALA A 55 -17.53 0.44 25.37
CA ALA A 55 -17.52 -0.71 24.46
C ALA A 55 -16.37 -0.63 23.44
N GLY A 56 -16.15 0.54 22.84
CA GLY A 56 -15.08 0.79 21.88
C GLY A 56 -13.69 0.60 22.48
N LYS A 57 -13.48 1.06 23.72
CA LYS A 57 -12.25 0.77 24.48
C LYS A 57 -12.09 -0.71 24.80
N LYS A 58 -13.16 -1.38 25.24
CA LYS A 58 -13.12 -2.81 25.62
C LYS A 58 -12.85 -3.72 24.41
N LEU A 59 -13.38 -3.35 23.25
CA LEU A 59 -13.26 -4.11 22.00
C LEU A 59 -12.08 -3.64 21.13
N ASN A 60 -11.29 -2.66 21.57
CA ASN A 60 -10.26 -2.00 20.77
C ASN A 60 -10.77 -1.57 19.38
N SER A 61 -11.99 -1.05 19.32
CA SER A 61 -12.64 -0.63 18.09
C SER A 61 -12.55 0.88 17.92
N PRO A 62 -11.64 1.38 17.07
CA PRO A 62 -11.53 2.82 16.79
C PRO A 62 -12.81 3.36 16.15
N THR A 63 -13.56 2.54 15.40
CA THR A 63 -14.86 2.94 14.83
C THR A 63 -15.89 3.24 15.91
N LEU A 64 -16.03 2.38 16.94
CA LEU A 64 -16.96 2.66 18.05
C LEU A 64 -16.52 3.87 18.88
N ILE A 65 -15.20 4.07 19.05
CA ILE A 65 -14.69 5.25 19.76
C ILE A 65 -15.02 6.53 18.97
N ALA A 66 -14.85 6.52 17.65
CA ALA A 66 -15.19 7.65 16.80
C ALA A 66 -16.70 7.95 16.83
N ASP A 67 -17.54 6.93 16.76
CA ASP A 67 -19.01 7.08 16.83
C ASP A 67 -19.43 7.69 18.18
N ALA A 68 -18.82 7.22 19.28
CA ALA A 68 -19.08 7.77 20.61
C ALA A 68 -18.69 9.25 20.76
N GLU A 69 -17.59 9.68 20.14
CA GLU A 69 -17.17 11.09 20.11
C GLU A 69 -18.10 11.94 19.23
N HIS A 70 -18.61 11.39 18.13
CA HIS A 70 -19.62 12.06 17.30
C HIS A 70 -20.92 12.28 18.08
N ILE A 71 -21.43 11.25 18.76
CA ILE A 71 -22.63 11.35 19.61
C ILE A 71 -22.40 12.35 20.75
N TRP A 72 -21.17 12.47 21.26
CA TRP A 72 -20.80 13.48 22.24
C TRP A 72 -20.86 14.91 21.67
N ALA A 73 -20.39 15.13 20.44
CA ALA A 73 -20.52 16.40 19.74
C ALA A 73 -21.99 16.78 19.50
N ASP A 74 -22.85 15.82 19.17
CA ASP A 74 -24.29 16.03 19.01
C ASP A 74 -24.97 16.40 20.34
N PHE A 75 -24.55 15.78 21.45
CA PHE A 75 -25.00 16.16 22.79
C PHE A 75 -24.63 17.61 23.13
N LEU A 76 -23.38 18.03 22.85
CA LEU A 76 -22.95 19.41 23.07
C LEU A 76 -23.72 20.41 22.20
N SER A 77 -23.98 20.05 20.95
CA SER A 77 -24.79 20.86 20.02
C SER A 77 -26.21 21.02 20.56
N SER A 78 -26.84 19.93 21.02
CA SER A 78 -28.18 19.94 21.62
C SER A 78 -28.23 20.76 22.92
N ALA A 79 -27.16 20.77 23.72
CA ALA A 79 -27.07 21.60 24.92
C ALA A 79 -27.13 23.10 24.59
N ILE A 80 -26.52 23.52 23.48
CA ILE A 80 -26.56 24.91 23.04
C ILE A 80 -27.96 25.30 22.59
N VAL A 81 -28.67 24.41 21.90
CA VAL A 81 -30.08 24.61 21.53
C VAL A 81 -30.96 24.72 22.78
N LEU A 82 -30.72 23.90 23.82
CA LEU A 82 -31.47 23.93 25.08
C LEU A 82 -31.31 25.27 25.79
N ILE A 83 -30.09 25.80 25.83
CA ILE A 83 -29.80 27.12 26.38
C ILE A 83 -30.57 28.21 25.62
N GLY A 84 -30.61 28.12 24.29
CA GLY A 84 -31.39 29.04 23.44
C GLY A 84 -32.89 28.99 23.75
N LEU A 85 -33.46 27.78 23.85
CA LEU A 85 -34.89 27.56 24.13
C LEU A 85 -35.29 28.03 25.53
N ILE A 86 -34.44 27.79 26.54
CA ILE A 86 -34.62 28.33 27.90
C ILE A 86 -34.58 29.86 27.87
N GLY A 87 -33.68 30.46 27.07
CA GLY A 87 -33.63 31.91 26.89
C GLY A 87 -34.94 32.50 26.34
N VAL A 88 -35.57 31.83 25.39
CA VAL A 88 -36.89 32.21 24.86
C VAL A 88 -37.99 32.06 25.93
N TYR A 89 -37.95 31.00 26.74
CA TYR A 89 -38.91 30.78 27.84
C TYR A 89 -38.90 31.92 28.87
N PHE A 90 -37.74 32.55 29.13
CA PHE A 90 -37.63 33.71 30.04
C PHE A 90 -38.02 35.06 29.41
N GLY A 91 -38.58 35.07 28.20
CA GLY A 91 -39.14 36.27 27.56
C GLY A 91 -38.14 37.10 26.74
N TYR A 92 -36.96 36.54 26.43
CA TYR A 92 -36.05 37.17 25.48
C TYR A 92 -36.46 36.76 24.05
N ASN A 93 -36.68 37.74 23.16
CA ASN A 93 -36.95 37.53 21.74
C ASN A 93 -35.71 37.05 20.97
N LEU A 94 -35.19 35.89 21.38
CA LEU A 94 -33.99 35.26 20.83
C LEU A 94 -34.32 34.21 19.78
N ASP A 95 -35.59 34.02 19.43
CA ASP A 95 -36.05 32.89 18.60
C ASP A 95 -35.31 32.80 17.25
N LYS A 96 -35.13 33.96 16.60
CA LYS A 96 -34.36 34.06 15.33
C LYS A 96 -32.86 33.76 15.52
N TYR A 97 -32.29 34.16 16.65
CA TYR A 97 -30.88 33.89 16.97
C TYR A 97 -30.66 32.43 17.37
N ALA A 98 -31.58 31.85 18.13
CA ALA A 98 -31.58 30.44 18.51
C ALA A 98 -31.70 29.56 17.26
N ALA A 99 -32.65 29.85 16.35
CA ALA A 99 -32.79 29.15 15.09
C ALA A 99 -31.54 29.28 14.20
N ALA A 100 -30.91 30.45 14.14
CA ALA A 100 -29.66 30.65 13.42
C ALA A 100 -28.52 29.78 13.99
N VAL A 101 -28.37 29.75 15.31
CA VAL A 101 -27.36 28.92 15.99
C VAL A 101 -27.63 27.43 15.75
N VAL A 102 -28.86 26.97 15.92
CA VAL A 102 -29.28 25.58 15.66
C VAL A 102 -28.95 25.17 14.22
N SER A 103 -29.28 26.01 13.26
CA SER A 103 -29.04 25.72 11.84
C SER A 103 -27.54 25.58 11.53
N LEU A 104 -26.69 26.37 12.18
CA LEU A 104 -25.24 26.30 12.04
C LEU A 104 -24.70 24.95 12.55
N PHE A 105 -25.23 24.47 13.68
CA PHE A 105 -24.87 23.15 14.23
C PHE A 105 -25.31 22.00 13.31
N ILE A 106 -26.56 22.02 12.83
CA ILE A 106 -27.06 21.00 11.90
C ILE A 106 -26.22 20.99 10.62
N PHE A 107 -25.86 22.15 10.10
CA PHE A 107 -25.00 22.27 8.92
C PHE A 107 -23.61 21.71 9.17
N HIS A 108 -23.02 21.98 10.34
CA HIS A 108 -21.71 21.46 10.72
C HIS A 108 -21.71 19.92 10.83
N SER A 109 -22.66 19.34 11.57
CA SER A 109 -22.79 17.88 11.69
C SER A 109 -23.06 17.23 10.33
N GLY A 110 -23.91 17.84 9.50
CA GLY A 110 -24.17 17.39 8.12
C GLY A 110 -22.91 17.39 7.24
N PHE A 111 -22.07 18.42 7.37
CA PHE A 111 -20.80 18.52 6.66
C PHE A 111 -19.79 17.46 7.11
N GLU A 112 -19.70 17.18 8.41
CA GLU A 112 -18.80 16.17 8.95
C GLU A 112 -19.19 14.75 8.50
N ILE A 113 -20.48 14.41 8.59
CA ILE A 113 -21.02 13.14 8.09
C ILE A 113 -20.77 12.97 6.59
N LEU A 114 -20.97 14.04 5.80
CA LEU A 114 -20.72 14.02 4.36
C LEU A 114 -19.23 13.77 4.07
N LYS A 115 -18.35 14.50 4.75
CA LYS A 115 -16.89 14.37 4.62
C LYS A 115 -16.43 12.95 4.92
N ASP A 116 -16.92 12.35 5.99
CA ASP A 116 -16.53 10.99 6.35
C ASP A 116 -17.14 9.94 5.42
N SER A 117 -18.38 10.13 4.97
CA SER A 117 -18.97 9.30 3.93
C SER A 117 -18.17 9.33 2.62
N ILE A 118 -17.70 10.52 2.22
CA ILE A 118 -16.84 10.70 1.04
C ILE A 118 -15.49 10.00 1.23
N LYS A 119 -14.85 10.11 2.40
CA LYS A 119 -13.60 9.39 2.69
C LYS A 119 -13.75 7.87 2.60
N VAL A 120 -14.88 7.33 3.06
CA VAL A 120 -15.18 5.89 2.97
C VAL A 120 -15.38 5.47 1.51
N LEU A 121 -16.08 6.29 0.72
CA LEU A 121 -16.30 6.05 -0.71
C LEU A 121 -15.03 6.17 -1.56
N LEU A 122 -14.04 6.93 -1.10
CA LEU A 122 -12.76 7.15 -1.80
C LEU A 122 -11.68 6.12 -1.42
N ASP A 123 -12.03 4.99 -0.80
CA ASP A 123 -11.13 3.96 -0.30
C ASP A 123 -10.05 4.53 0.65
N PHE A 124 -10.41 4.64 1.92
CA PHE A 124 -9.55 5.22 2.95
C PHE A 124 -8.20 4.47 3.05
N THR A 125 -7.17 5.18 2.60
CA THR A 125 -5.74 4.85 2.65
C THR A 125 -5.29 4.59 4.09
N LEU A 126 -4.47 3.54 4.29
CA LEU A 126 -3.82 3.22 5.56
C LEU A 126 -3.33 4.46 6.30
N GLU A 127 -3.42 4.44 7.64
CA GLU A 127 -2.77 5.44 8.48
C GLU A 127 -1.28 5.52 8.13
N LYS A 128 -0.73 6.75 8.11
CA LYS A 128 0.67 6.99 7.71
C LYS A 128 1.67 6.14 8.49
N GLU A 129 1.41 5.90 9.78
CA GLU A 129 2.27 5.10 10.63
C GLU A 129 2.30 3.62 10.21
N ASP A 130 1.13 3.04 9.95
CA ASP A 130 1.01 1.66 9.47
C ASP A 130 1.65 1.50 8.08
N LEU A 131 1.46 2.47 7.20
CA LEU A 131 2.07 2.47 5.87
C LEU A 131 3.61 2.46 5.95
N GLN A 132 4.20 3.23 6.87
CA GLN A 132 5.64 3.21 7.11
C GLN A 132 6.11 1.88 7.70
N LYS A 133 5.36 1.29 8.64
CA LYS A 133 5.66 -0.05 9.19
C LYS A 133 5.69 -1.10 8.09
N VAL A 134 4.67 -1.14 7.23
CA VAL A 134 4.59 -2.07 6.08
C VAL A 134 5.78 -1.88 5.15
N LYS A 135 6.07 -0.63 4.76
CA LYS A 135 7.21 -0.32 3.89
C LYS A 135 8.54 -0.78 4.47
N ASN A 136 8.76 -0.56 5.75
CA ASN A 136 9.99 -0.99 6.43
C ASN A 136 10.12 -2.51 6.51
N ILE A 137 9.02 -3.25 6.70
CA ILE A 137 9.03 -4.72 6.69
C ILE A 137 9.43 -5.24 5.31
N ILE A 138 8.82 -4.70 4.25
CA ILE A 138 9.06 -5.13 2.87
C ILE A 138 10.52 -4.84 2.45
N LEU A 139 10.97 -3.60 2.65
CA LEU A 139 12.32 -3.17 2.21
C LEU A 139 13.46 -3.74 3.06
N LYS A 140 13.15 -4.36 4.20
CA LYS A 140 14.17 -5.05 5.01
C LYS A 140 14.60 -6.38 4.39
N HIS A 141 13.78 -6.97 3.52
CA HIS A 141 14.11 -8.26 2.92
C HIS A 141 15.11 -8.07 1.76
N PRO A 142 16.29 -8.72 1.77
CA PRO A 142 17.37 -8.44 0.82
C PRO A 142 17.01 -8.75 -0.64
N SER A 143 16.10 -9.70 -0.86
CA SER A 143 15.63 -10.06 -2.20
C SER A 143 14.67 -9.04 -2.82
N VAL A 144 14.13 -8.11 -2.04
CA VAL A 144 13.22 -7.07 -2.51
C VAL A 144 14.03 -5.85 -2.94
N ILE A 145 13.90 -5.48 -4.22
CA ILE A 145 14.60 -4.35 -4.84
C ILE A 145 13.83 -3.05 -4.61
N GLY A 146 12.51 -3.14 -4.63
CA GLY A 146 11.67 -1.97 -4.55
C GLY A 146 10.21 -2.31 -4.31
N LEU A 147 9.47 -1.26 -3.99
CA LEU A 147 8.04 -1.28 -3.74
C LEU A 147 7.41 -0.33 -4.77
N LYS A 148 6.55 -0.87 -5.65
CA LYS A 148 5.87 -0.10 -6.70
C LYS A 148 4.63 0.60 -6.16
N SER A 149 3.77 -0.16 -5.49
CA SER A 149 2.52 0.37 -4.97
C SER A 149 2.12 -0.33 -3.68
N ILE A 150 1.44 0.44 -2.83
CA ILE A 150 0.72 -0.05 -1.66
C ILE A 150 -0.69 0.48 -1.78
N ARG A 151 -1.66 -0.42 -1.77
CA ARG A 151 -3.07 -0.09 -1.66
C ARG A 151 -3.61 -0.77 -0.43
N GLY A 152 -4.46 -0.07 0.29
CA GLY A 152 -5.14 -0.66 1.42
C GLY A 152 -6.54 -0.11 1.56
N ARG A 153 -7.42 -0.99 2.00
CA ARG A 153 -8.82 -0.67 2.28
C ARG A 153 -9.17 -1.20 3.66
N SER A 154 -10.11 -0.54 4.32
CA SER A 154 -10.62 -0.96 5.63
C SER A 154 -12.07 -1.40 5.48
N ALA A 155 -12.43 -2.51 6.12
CA ALA A 155 -13.82 -2.94 6.28
C ALA A 155 -14.10 -3.18 7.77
N GLY A 156 -14.80 -2.24 8.40
CA GLY A 156 -14.97 -2.22 9.86
C GLY A 156 -13.63 -2.08 10.57
N SER A 157 -13.35 -2.96 11.53
CA SER A 157 -12.07 -2.99 12.26
C SER A 157 -10.93 -3.60 11.47
N TYR A 158 -11.20 -4.31 10.37
CA TYR A 158 -10.21 -5.07 9.59
C TYR A 158 -9.64 -4.27 8.42
N LYS A 159 -8.36 -4.50 8.13
CA LYS A 159 -7.61 -3.90 7.04
C LYS A 159 -7.20 -4.97 6.04
N PHE A 160 -7.29 -4.63 4.76
CA PHE A 160 -6.89 -5.46 3.64
C PHE A 160 -5.81 -4.71 2.86
N LEU A 161 -4.70 -5.39 2.58
CA LEU A 161 -3.57 -4.83 1.85
C LEU A 161 -3.37 -5.52 0.50
N GLU A 162 -3.06 -4.72 -0.50
CA GLU A 162 -2.58 -5.13 -1.80
C GLU A 162 -1.27 -4.40 -2.09
N LEU A 163 -0.23 -5.17 -2.45
CA LEU A 163 1.13 -4.69 -2.57
C LEU A 163 1.71 -5.13 -3.91
N GLU A 164 2.47 -4.26 -4.56
CA GLU A 164 3.29 -4.60 -5.72
C GLU A 164 4.77 -4.40 -5.39
N ILE A 165 5.55 -5.48 -5.47
CA ILE A 165 6.99 -5.45 -5.14
C ILE A 165 7.84 -5.89 -6.32
N LEU A 166 9.06 -5.35 -6.39
CA LEU A 166 10.11 -5.75 -7.31
C LEU A 166 11.08 -6.68 -6.58
N MET A 167 11.38 -7.83 -7.17
CA MET A 167 12.28 -8.83 -6.60
C MET A 167 13.44 -9.15 -7.53
N HIS A 168 14.54 -9.64 -6.97
CA HIS A 168 15.66 -10.19 -7.75
C HIS A 168 15.19 -11.40 -8.57
N ASN A 169 15.99 -11.79 -9.58
CA ASN A 169 15.74 -12.97 -10.40
C ASN A 169 15.89 -14.24 -9.53
N LEU A 170 14.77 -14.70 -8.98
CA LEU A 170 14.65 -15.87 -8.13
C LEU A 170 13.76 -16.90 -8.81
N SER A 171 13.90 -18.17 -8.45
CA SER A 171 12.93 -19.17 -8.89
C SER A 171 11.54 -18.84 -8.35
N LEU A 172 10.48 -19.18 -9.09
CA LEU A 172 9.09 -18.91 -8.69
C LEU A 172 8.78 -19.43 -7.28
N ARG A 173 9.34 -20.59 -6.93
CA ARG A 173 9.15 -21.21 -5.61
C ARG A 173 9.84 -20.43 -4.49
N GLU A 174 11.02 -19.89 -4.73
CA GLU A 174 11.75 -19.05 -3.77
C GLU A 174 11.06 -17.71 -3.60
N ALA A 175 10.64 -17.08 -4.70
CA ALA A 175 9.88 -15.83 -4.66
C ALA A 175 8.58 -16.00 -3.86
N HIS A 176 7.80 -17.06 -4.13
CA HIS A 176 6.56 -17.33 -3.39
C HIS A 176 6.80 -17.49 -1.88
N LYS A 177 7.85 -18.23 -1.49
CA LYS A 177 8.18 -18.41 -0.07
C LYS A 177 8.53 -17.09 0.62
N ILE A 178 9.35 -16.24 -0.02
CA ILE A 178 9.72 -14.93 0.53
C ILE A 178 8.49 -14.03 0.66
N VAL A 179 7.61 -14.07 -0.33
CA VAL A 179 6.37 -13.29 -0.34
C VAL A 179 5.45 -13.72 0.81
N ASP A 180 5.30 -15.03 1.05
CA ASP A 180 4.53 -15.53 2.18
C ASP A 180 5.13 -15.11 3.52
N GLU A 181 6.47 -15.17 3.66
CA GLU A 181 7.17 -14.72 4.86
C GLU A 181 6.93 -13.22 5.13
N ILE A 182 7.00 -12.37 4.09
CA ILE A 182 6.71 -10.93 4.19
C ILE A 182 5.25 -10.71 4.57
N ALA A 183 4.31 -11.42 3.95
CA ALA A 183 2.88 -11.30 4.22
C ALA A 183 2.55 -11.65 5.69
N GLU A 184 3.13 -12.74 6.21
CA GLU A 184 2.99 -13.11 7.62
C GLU A 184 3.57 -12.05 8.56
N ASP A 185 4.75 -11.52 8.24
CA ASP A 185 5.41 -10.51 9.06
C ASP A 185 4.59 -9.23 9.16
N ILE A 186 3.95 -8.83 8.06
CA ILE A 186 3.01 -7.70 8.03
C ILE A 186 1.81 -7.97 8.94
N LYS A 187 1.18 -9.14 8.83
CA LYS A 187 0.03 -9.53 9.67
C LYS A 187 0.37 -9.55 11.16
N LYS A 188 1.60 -9.94 11.52
CA LYS A 188 2.05 -9.99 12.93
C LYS A 188 2.36 -8.61 13.51
N LYS A 189 2.83 -7.65 12.70
CA LYS A 189 3.37 -6.37 13.17
C LYS A 189 2.41 -5.19 13.03
N VAL A 190 1.39 -5.30 12.19
CA VAL A 190 0.40 -4.25 11.95
C VAL A 190 -0.96 -4.70 12.46
N HIS A 191 -1.59 -3.86 13.28
CA HIS A 191 -2.85 -4.22 13.92
C HIS A 191 -3.99 -4.32 12.89
N ASN A 192 -4.83 -5.34 13.11
CA ASN A 192 -6.07 -5.62 12.41
C ASN A 192 -5.93 -5.88 10.91
N ILE A 193 -4.78 -6.39 10.45
CA ILE A 193 -4.65 -6.86 9.07
C ILE A 193 -5.23 -8.27 8.93
N ASP A 194 -6.30 -8.40 8.15
CA ASP A 194 -6.96 -9.68 7.90
C ASP A 194 -6.31 -10.40 6.70
N SER A 195 -6.13 -9.66 5.60
CA SER A 195 -5.56 -10.19 4.37
C SER A 195 -4.49 -9.28 3.78
N VAL A 196 -3.46 -9.91 3.21
CA VAL A 196 -2.36 -9.26 2.50
C VAL A 196 -2.18 -10.03 1.20
N VAL A 197 -2.33 -9.35 0.07
CA VAL A 197 -2.05 -9.88 -1.27
C VAL A 197 -0.84 -9.15 -1.80
N ILE A 198 0.17 -9.91 -2.23
CA ILE A 198 1.42 -9.36 -2.76
C ILE A 198 1.58 -9.86 -4.19
N HIS A 199 1.46 -8.94 -5.13
CA HIS A 199 1.93 -9.14 -6.49
C HIS A 199 3.44 -8.86 -6.53
N TYR A 200 4.21 -9.78 -7.09
CA TYR A 200 5.64 -9.60 -7.26
C TYR A 200 6.01 -9.72 -8.73
N GLU A 201 6.87 -8.82 -9.16
CA GLU A 201 7.45 -8.86 -10.49
C GLU A 201 8.97 -9.01 -10.37
N PRO A 202 9.59 -9.77 -11.29
CA PRO A 202 11.03 -9.70 -11.42
C PRO A 202 11.39 -8.26 -11.76
N ALA A 203 12.41 -7.72 -11.09
CA ALA A 203 12.99 -6.48 -11.53
C ALA A 203 13.46 -6.70 -12.97
N ARG A 204 12.90 -5.89 -13.87
CA ARG A 204 13.35 -5.87 -15.26
C ARG A 204 14.84 -5.53 -15.20
N GLN A 205 15.68 -6.51 -15.49
CA GLN A 205 17.09 -6.21 -15.70
C GLN A 205 17.12 -5.34 -16.95
N GLU A 206 17.36 -4.04 -16.75
CA GLU A 206 17.55 -3.11 -17.87
C GLU A 206 18.88 -3.37 -18.60
N GLY A 207 19.64 -4.37 -18.17
CA GLY A 207 20.90 -4.79 -18.74
C GLY A 207 21.02 -6.31 -18.81
N LEU A 208 22.22 -6.78 -19.14
CA LEU A 208 22.56 -8.18 -19.24
C LEU A 208 23.85 -8.43 -18.46
N ARG A 209 23.82 -9.33 -17.49
CA ARG A 209 25.01 -9.74 -16.74
C ARG A 209 25.54 -11.06 -17.26
N ILE A 210 26.74 -11.04 -17.82
CA ILE A 210 27.37 -12.17 -18.48
C ILE A 210 28.64 -12.57 -17.72
N ILE A 211 28.87 -13.87 -17.60
CA ILE A 211 30.14 -14.42 -17.12
C ILE A 211 30.83 -15.17 -18.26
N PHE A 212 32.07 -14.81 -18.55
CA PHE A 212 32.90 -15.55 -19.49
C PHE A 212 33.84 -16.49 -18.74
N LEU A 213 33.85 -17.76 -19.11
CA LEU A 213 34.77 -18.75 -18.56
C LEU A 213 36.08 -18.73 -19.33
N THR A 214 37.18 -18.35 -18.68
CA THR A 214 38.46 -18.14 -19.37
C THR A 214 39.66 -18.81 -18.70
N ASP A 215 40.78 -18.85 -19.41
CA ASP A 215 42.11 -19.02 -18.85
C ASP A 215 42.75 -17.67 -18.47
N GLU A 216 44.02 -17.71 -18.04
CA GLU A 216 44.83 -16.54 -17.68
C GLU A 216 45.10 -15.57 -18.84
N ASN A 217 44.96 -16.05 -20.08
CA ASN A 217 45.18 -15.28 -21.31
C ASN A 217 43.86 -14.82 -21.95
N GLU A 218 42.76 -14.85 -21.18
CA GLU A 218 41.41 -14.49 -21.63
C GLU A 218 40.88 -15.33 -22.80
N ASN A 219 41.37 -16.55 -22.99
CA ASN A 219 40.78 -17.46 -23.97
C ASN A 219 39.55 -18.15 -23.36
N ILE A 220 38.47 -18.24 -24.13
CA ILE A 220 37.25 -18.94 -23.72
C ILE A 220 37.53 -20.44 -23.55
N LYS A 221 37.09 -20.98 -22.41
CA LYS A 221 37.28 -22.38 -22.04
C LYS A 221 35.95 -23.07 -21.72
N ASP A 222 36.04 -24.39 -21.60
CA ASP A 222 34.96 -25.21 -21.07
C ASP A 222 34.80 -25.01 -19.57
N PHE A 223 33.63 -25.39 -19.06
CA PHE A 223 33.32 -25.34 -17.63
C PHE A 223 34.39 -26.02 -16.76
N GLU A 224 34.94 -27.14 -17.25
CA GLU A 224 35.87 -27.96 -16.47
C GLU A 224 37.30 -27.42 -16.50
N THR A 225 37.72 -26.84 -17.62
CA THR A 225 39.10 -26.36 -17.82
C THR A 225 39.30 -24.90 -17.46
N ALA A 226 38.24 -24.10 -17.41
CA ALA A 226 38.31 -22.69 -17.05
C ALA A 226 38.89 -22.47 -15.64
N GLN A 227 39.80 -21.52 -15.52
CA GLN A 227 40.44 -21.17 -14.23
C GLN A 227 39.97 -19.80 -13.74
N TYR A 228 39.41 -18.99 -14.62
CA TYR A 228 38.97 -17.63 -14.33
C TYR A 228 37.55 -17.41 -14.84
N ILE A 229 36.88 -16.45 -14.20
CA ILE A 229 35.65 -15.84 -14.71
C ILE A 229 35.89 -14.36 -14.96
N ILE A 230 35.36 -13.86 -16.06
CA ILE A 230 35.32 -12.43 -16.37
C ILE A 230 33.85 -12.00 -16.36
N PRO A 231 33.39 -11.32 -15.30
CA PRO A 231 32.06 -10.75 -15.25
C PRO A 231 31.98 -9.50 -16.15
N VAL A 232 30.94 -9.41 -16.95
CA VAL A 232 30.64 -8.28 -17.82
C VAL A 232 29.19 -7.88 -17.62
N ASP A 233 28.97 -6.63 -17.23
CA ASP A 233 27.64 -6.04 -17.12
C ASP A 233 27.41 -5.15 -18.34
N ILE A 234 26.34 -5.40 -19.10
CA ILE A 234 25.92 -4.59 -20.23
C ILE A 234 24.70 -3.79 -19.81
N THR A 235 24.75 -2.46 -19.90
CA THR A 235 23.59 -1.60 -19.57
C THR A 235 22.58 -1.53 -20.70
N LYS A 236 21.42 -0.93 -20.45
CA LYS A 236 20.35 -0.65 -21.44
C LYS A 236 20.85 0.10 -22.66
N ASP A 237 21.79 1.01 -22.43
CA ASP A 237 22.41 1.84 -23.46
C ASP A 237 23.60 1.13 -24.15
N TYR A 238 23.74 -0.18 -23.93
CA TYR A 238 24.82 -1.01 -24.45
C TYR A 238 26.22 -0.58 -23.97
N GLN A 239 26.32 0.09 -22.81
CA GLN A 239 27.61 0.34 -22.20
C GLN A 239 28.12 -0.95 -21.56
N ILE A 240 29.36 -1.31 -21.86
CA ILE A 240 30.00 -2.53 -21.40
C ILE A 240 30.88 -2.20 -20.20
N LEU A 241 30.58 -2.81 -19.06
CA LEU A 241 31.33 -2.70 -17.82
C LEU A 241 32.03 -4.05 -17.55
N LYS A 242 33.30 -4.15 -17.92
CA LYS A 242 34.14 -5.34 -17.64
C LYS A 242 34.67 -5.26 -16.21
N SER A 243 34.34 -6.26 -15.41
CA SER A 243 34.93 -6.43 -14.08
C SER A 243 36.29 -7.15 -14.15
N PRO A 244 37.17 -6.98 -13.14
CA PRO A 244 38.44 -7.70 -13.09
C PRO A 244 38.23 -9.23 -13.12
N PRO A 245 39.13 -10.00 -13.78
CA PRO A 245 39.07 -11.46 -13.77
C PRO A 245 39.16 -12.01 -12.34
N LEU A 246 38.28 -12.95 -12.01
CA LEU A 246 38.24 -13.62 -10.71
C LEU A 246 38.68 -15.07 -10.89
N LYS A 247 39.60 -15.54 -10.04
CA LYS A 247 40.04 -16.94 -10.05
C LYS A 247 38.95 -17.85 -9.49
N LEU A 248 38.61 -18.90 -10.20
CA LEU A 248 37.67 -19.93 -9.76
C LEU A 248 38.33 -20.82 -8.70
N THR A 249 37.66 -20.98 -7.56
CA THR A 249 38.01 -21.95 -6.51
C THR A 249 37.22 -23.26 -6.69
N GLU A 250 37.39 -24.22 -5.78
CA GLU A 250 36.55 -25.42 -5.75
C GLU A 250 35.07 -25.05 -5.69
N ASN A 251 34.22 -25.76 -6.44
CA ASN A 251 32.77 -25.56 -6.56
C ASN A 251 32.30 -24.43 -7.52
N LYS A 252 32.86 -24.41 -8.73
CA LYS A 252 32.54 -23.47 -9.84
C LYS A 252 31.04 -23.25 -10.06
N GLY A 253 30.27 -24.35 -10.12
CA GLY A 253 28.83 -24.30 -10.36
C GLY A 253 28.08 -23.44 -9.33
N LYS A 254 28.47 -23.53 -8.05
CA LYS A 254 27.86 -22.75 -6.96
C LYS A 254 28.27 -21.27 -6.99
N ILE A 255 29.51 -20.97 -7.39
CA ILE A 255 29.98 -19.58 -7.52
C ILE A 255 29.17 -18.88 -8.63
N ILE A 256 29.04 -19.57 -9.77
CA ILE A 256 28.33 -19.04 -10.93
C ILE A 256 26.83 -18.97 -10.66
N SER A 257 26.22 -19.97 -10.03
CA SER A 257 24.79 -19.96 -9.68
C SER A 257 24.38 -18.80 -8.75
N ASN A 258 25.33 -18.28 -7.97
CA ASN A 258 25.11 -17.22 -6.99
C ASN A 258 25.61 -15.84 -7.46
N SER A 259 26.15 -15.74 -8.67
CA SER A 259 26.65 -14.47 -9.21
C SER A 259 25.52 -13.51 -9.61
N GLY A 260 24.32 -14.04 -9.83
CA GLY A 260 23.20 -13.31 -10.44
C GLY A 260 23.44 -12.98 -11.91
N SER A 261 24.30 -13.73 -12.62
CA SER A 261 24.46 -13.62 -14.07
C SER A 261 23.30 -14.24 -14.81
N ASP A 262 22.89 -13.65 -15.92
CA ASP A 262 21.88 -14.20 -16.82
C ASP A 262 22.48 -15.24 -17.78
N ILE A 263 23.73 -15.00 -18.20
CA ILE A 263 24.41 -15.82 -19.19
C ILE A 263 25.80 -16.22 -18.68
N VAL A 264 26.16 -17.47 -18.92
CA VAL A 264 27.54 -17.97 -18.80
C VAL A 264 28.02 -18.42 -20.16
N VAL A 265 29.08 -17.80 -20.66
CA VAL A 265 29.70 -18.09 -21.95
C VAL A 265 30.82 -19.10 -21.76
N SER A 266 30.77 -20.19 -22.51
CA SER A 266 31.75 -21.27 -22.47
C SER A 266 31.86 -21.96 -23.83
N LYS A 267 32.90 -22.78 -24.03
CA LYS A 267 33.04 -23.60 -25.24
C LYS A 267 31.99 -24.71 -25.31
N ASN A 268 31.70 -25.36 -24.18
CA ASN A 268 30.71 -26.42 -24.06
C ASN A 268 29.97 -26.33 -22.72
N HIS A 269 28.73 -26.81 -22.69
CA HIS A 269 27.95 -27.02 -21.49
C HIS A 269 28.72 -27.85 -20.44
N PRO A 270 28.50 -27.60 -19.13
CA PRO A 270 29.09 -28.41 -18.06
C PRO A 270 28.79 -29.89 -18.30
N LEU A 271 29.70 -30.81 -18.00
CA LEU A 271 29.44 -32.24 -18.22
C LEU A 271 28.62 -32.85 -17.08
N ASP A 272 28.82 -32.35 -15.86
CA ASP A 272 28.15 -32.81 -14.65
C ASP A 272 26.68 -32.36 -14.57
N PHE A 273 25.79 -33.31 -14.24
CA PHE A 273 24.36 -33.05 -14.06
C PHE A 273 24.09 -32.08 -12.91
N ALA A 274 24.80 -32.18 -11.78
CA ALA A 274 24.55 -31.32 -10.63
C ALA A 274 24.78 -29.85 -10.99
N THR A 275 25.85 -29.56 -11.74
CA THR A 275 26.19 -28.24 -12.24
C THR A 275 25.14 -27.72 -13.23
N ARG A 276 24.75 -28.54 -14.22
CA ARG A 276 23.65 -28.18 -15.15
C ARG A 276 22.37 -27.83 -14.39
N PHE A 277 22.00 -28.67 -13.43
CA PHE A 277 20.80 -28.50 -12.63
C PHE A 277 20.86 -27.23 -11.75
N MET A 278 22.02 -26.93 -11.16
CA MET A 278 22.24 -25.69 -10.40
C MET A 278 22.07 -24.44 -11.27
N LEU A 279 22.71 -24.41 -12.45
CA LEU A 279 22.59 -23.28 -13.37
C LEU A 279 21.16 -23.07 -13.85
N ALA A 280 20.47 -24.16 -14.22
CA ALA A 280 19.08 -24.10 -14.66
C ALA A 280 18.15 -23.59 -13.55
N ARG A 281 18.36 -23.99 -12.30
CA ARG A 281 17.57 -23.53 -11.15
C ARG A 281 17.78 -22.04 -10.84
N SER A 282 18.98 -21.53 -11.10
CA SER A 282 19.31 -20.11 -10.97
C SER A 282 18.93 -19.28 -12.21
N SER A 283 18.18 -19.86 -13.16
CA SER A 283 17.79 -19.19 -14.42
C SER A 283 18.97 -18.69 -15.25
N ILE A 284 20.12 -19.37 -15.15
CA ILE A 284 21.33 -19.00 -15.89
C ILE A 284 21.37 -19.78 -17.21
N MET A 285 21.37 -19.06 -18.33
CA MET A 285 21.57 -19.63 -19.65
C MET A 285 23.07 -19.92 -19.86
N VAL A 286 23.40 -21.10 -20.37
CA VAL A 286 24.75 -21.34 -20.88
C VAL A 286 24.75 -21.01 -22.37
N TRP A 287 25.66 -20.11 -22.75
CA TRP A 287 25.92 -19.74 -24.14
C TRP A 287 27.16 -20.48 -24.62
N GLU A 288 26.98 -21.42 -25.53
CA GLU A 288 28.08 -22.10 -26.20
C GLU A 288 28.59 -21.25 -27.36
N THR A 289 29.89 -21.03 -27.43
CA THR A 289 30.53 -20.27 -28.52
C THR A 289 31.73 -21.04 -29.09
N ASP A 290 31.92 -20.92 -30.41
CA ASP A 290 33.10 -21.42 -31.11
C ASP A 290 34.28 -20.44 -31.05
N LYS A 291 34.09 -19.22 -30.53
CA LYS A 291 35.13 -18.19 -30.44
C LYS A 291 36.18 -18.52 -29.39
N ASP A 292 37.44 -18.26 -29.71
CA ASP A 292 38.56 -18.57 -28.81
C ASP A 292 38.88 -17.40 -27.88
N LYS A 293 38.70 -16.16 -28.34
CA LYS A 293 39.03 -14.96 -27.56
C LYS A 293 37.81 -14.34 -26.89
N PHE A 294 38.03 -13.77 -25.71
CA PHE A 294 37.04 -13.03 -24.95
C PHE A 294 36.35 -11.93 -25.78
N GLU A 295 37.10 -11.10 -26.50
CA GLU A 295 36.51 -9.97 -27.23
C GLU A 295 35.54 -10.43 -28.33
N GLU A 296 35.90 -11.49 -29.05
CA GLU A 296 35.07 -12.05 -30.14
C GLU A 296 33.78 -12.67 -29.59
N ALA A 297 33.88 -13.41 -28.48
CA ALA A 297 32.72 -13.99 -27.81
C ALA A 297 31.79 -12.89 -27.24
N LEU A 298 32.36 -11.81 -26.71
CA LEU A 298 31.59 -10.68 -26.22
C LEU A 298 30.83 -9.98 -27.34
N GLU A 299 31.47 -9.72 -28.48
CA GLU A 299 30.81 -9.14 -29.66
C GLU A 299 29.65 -10.00 -30.15
N GLU A 300 29.83 -11.32 -30.17
CA GLU A 300 28.79 -12.28 -30.55
C GLU A 300 27.53 -12.16 -29.66
N VAL A 301 27.71 -12.16 -28.34
CA VAL A 301 26.62 -12.06 -27.37
C VAL A 301 25.95 -10.69 -27.46
N VAL A 302 26.73 -9.60 -27.52
CA VAL A 302 26.21 -8.22 -27.63
C VAL A 302 25.38 -8.05 -28.91
N LYS A 303 25.86 -8.57 -30.03
CA LYS A 303 25.15 -8.50 -31.32
C LYS A 303 23.82 -9.25 -31.25
N SER A 304 23.82 -10.43 -30.66
CA SER A 304 22.61 -11.24 -30.49
C SER A 304 21.58 -10.55 -29.59
N TRP A 305 22.03 -9.94 -28.48
CA TRP A 305 21.17 -9.20 -27.57
C TRP A 305 20.56 -7.94 -28.22
N LYS A 306 21.34 -7.19 -29.01
CA LYS A 306 20.84 -6.05 -29.81
C LYS A 306 19.73 -6.46 -30.76
N ASN A 307 19.91 -7.59 -31.46
CA ASN A 307 18.91 -8.10 -32.40
C ASN A 307 17.62 -8.52 -31.69
N PHE A 308 17.73 -9.16 -30.53
CA PHE A 308 16.58 -9.52 -29.69
C PHE A 308 15.77 -8.28 -29.28
N ASN A 309 16.44 -7.28 -28.69
CA ASN A 309 15.78 -6.04 -28.23
C ASN A 309 15.12 -5.27 -29.37
N LYS A 310 15.72 -5.27 -30.58
CA LYS A 310 15.11 -4.66 -31.76
C LYS A 310 13.82 -5.36 -32.17
N SER A 311 13.81 -6.70 -32.16
CA SER A 311 12.61 -7.48 -32.52
C SER A 311 11.46 -7.34 -31.53
N GLU A 312 11.75 -7.11 -30.24
CA GLU A 312 10.75 -6.86 -29.21
C GLU A 312 10.12 -5.46 -29.33
N ALA A 313 10.90 -4.47 -29.75
CA ALA A 313 10.39 -3.10 -29.98
C ALA A 313 9.48 -2.97 -31.21
N GLU A 314 9.52 -3.95 -32.12
CA GLU A 314 8.69 -3.99 -33.33
C GLU A 314 7.34 -4.74 -33.11
N LYS A 315 7.11 -5.31 -31.92
CA LYS A 315 5.86 -5.99 -31.53
C LYS A 315 4.98 -5.10 -30.65
#